data_AF-A0A9W7Y311-F1
#
_entry.id   AF-A0A9W7Y311-F1
#
_cell.length_a   1.000
_cell.length_b   1.000
_cell.length_c   1.000
_cell.angle_alpha   90.00
_cell.angle_beta   90.00
_cell.angle_gamma   90.00
#
_symmetry.space_group_name_H-M   'P 1'
#
loop_
_entity.id
_entity.type
_entity.pdbx_description
1 polymer ?
#
loop_
_entity_poly.entity_id
_entity_poly.type
_entity_poly.pdbx_seq_one_letter_code
_entity_poly.pdbx_strand_id
1 'polypeptide(L)'
;ARYSSLTRSKLFPYAVSSRLSLFCRRYALESQSDLSAESMANIVRYVRSIQAKGLPVAWHELSSTHNLSEVDLKQAVAEDTAERQKQEVLSDKITEAATNPDRFFDKEKGRCNWEALAAEFGLPLIDCLLAFDPSKSPHAVRSMPEPNEWPHEDRAMLSSLIRNTFNDLVMTDWALAGLYMNAKPDSCKAAAQIIKKSRMTPALFEDIQRHRDKGLKWCEIYSIYPYHPTMVALRNAYYRYKRGIMNSGCSAVWTKADSQRLSDLVSKHRIIVRDDKEQSSTRLGQLVAEHGENWERIDRELKTFPGAAQYNWGLIKDLNLTAAWSLEDTKRLYHCINTGMSASDSVRYIGTKVMYQYTMSHESKADMVTRVCREEFVSPGCIDWAKVSKLTGLDQRECLETCELDDGKERWIYDAETFRWDDANRMTDFIKANYPGSSTVNYRAVSNYLWVKLEDCIHMHNLLQGKLRWTDDVIKRVTQMRSQGHKCAYIAKQLSPTLGPKRVSYACCNHTRKHNPISEEEKQQIKELVDKYVGKVPAKEVLLRVKRESASWNQDILAIAHSIHQWHPYYKDRIAGMDLTDIADRILSGKHVVILRGGLKLKPTSS
;
A
#
# COMPACT_ATOMS: atom_id res chain seq x y z
N ALA A 1 17.44 69.51 -24.86
CA ALA A 1 16.32 69.93 -24.00
C ALA A 1 15.05 69.18 -24.41
N ARG A 2 14.46 68.44 -23.46
CA ARG A 2 13.12 67.75 -23.45
C ARG A 2 12.95 66.57 -24.41
N TYR A 3 13.07 65.32 -23.89
CA TYR A 3 11.99 64.36 -23.50
C TYR A 3 11.28 63.71 -24.72
N SER A 4 10.96 62.42 -24.84
CA SER A 4 11.31 61.15 -24.18
C SER A 4 10.52 60.00 -24.84
N SER A 5 11.03 58.76 -24.70
CA SER A 5 10.27 57.49 -24.53
C SER A 5 9.68 56.71 -25.72
N LEU A 6 9.72 55.39 -25.54
CA LEU A 6 9.04 54.24 -26.18
C LEU A 6 9.84 53.29 -27.09
N THR A 7 10.62 52.45 -26.38
CA THR A 7 10.64 50.97 -26.37
C THR A 7 10.84 50.14 -27.66
N ARG A 8 12.00 49.48 -27.67
CA ARG A 8 12.31 48.17 -28.28
C ARG A 8 11.35 47.06 -27.82
N SER A 9 10.89 46.21 -28.75
CA SER A 9 11.02 44.74 -28.69
C SER A 9 10.15 44.05 -29.75
N LYS A 10 10.78 43.58 -30.84
CA LYS A 10 10.27 42.49 -31.68
C LYS A 10 11.48 41.68 -32.10
N LEU A 11 11.68 40.52 -31.48
CA LEU A 11 12.37 39.34 -32.01
C LEU A 11 12.30 38.23 -30.94
N PHE A 12 11.90 37.03 -31.40
CA PHE A 12 11.79 35.72 -30.73
C PHE A 12 10.43 35.33 -30.11
N PRO A 13 9.78 34.33 -30.74
CA PRO A 13 9.61 33.03 -30.08
C PRO A 13 9.79 31.84 -31.03
N TYR A 14 10.88 31.05 -30.88
CA TYR A 14 11.04 29.77 -31.61
C TYR A 14 11.69 28.62 -30.81
N ALA A 15 11.87 28.74 -29.49
CA ALA A 15 12.68 27.75 -28.74
C ALA A 15 11.91 26.80 -27.79
N VAL A 16 10.59 26.94 -27.63
CA VAL A 16 9.82 26.14 -26.64
C VAL A 16 9.01 24.99 -27.28
N SER A 17 8.77 25.03 -28.60
CA SER A 17 7.92 24.06 -29.32
C SER A 17 8.57 22.65 -29.51
N SER A 18 9.90 22.53 -29.49
CA SER A 18 10.57 21.30 -29.96
C SER A 18 10.63 20.13 -28.96
N ARG A 19 10.37 20.34 -27.67
CA ARG A 19 10.38 19.26 -26.65
C ARG A 19 9.01 18.70 -26.31
N LEU A 20 7.94 19.46 -26.56
CA LEU A 20 6.55 19.02 -26.39
C LEU A 20 6.07 18.15 -27.57
N SER A 21 6.58 18.38 -28.79
CA SER A 21 6.21 17.57 -29.96
C SER A 21 6.77 16.14 -29.96
N LEU A 22 7.84 15.88 -29.18
CA LEU A 22 8.47 14.56 -29.06
C LEU A 22 7.70 13.58 -28.16
N PHE A 23 6.95 14.10 -27.17
CA PHE A 23 6.10 13.28 -26.32
C PHE A 23 4.85 12.81 -27.08
N CYS A 24 4.29 13.71 -27.90
CA CYS A 24 3.13 13.50 -28.76
C CYS A 24 3.39 12.49 -29.89
N ARG A 25 4.57 12.55 -30.53
CA ARG A 25 4.93 11.63 -31.63
C ARG A 25 5.08 10.16 -31.23
N ARG A 26 5.30 9.85 -29.95
CA ARG A 26 5.53 8.47 -29.51
C ARG A 26 4.24 7.70 -29.21
N TYR A 27 3.11 8.40 -29.04
CA TYR A 27 1.80 7.81 -28.81
C TYR A 27 0.91 7.75 -30.07
N ALA A 28 1.23 8.52 -31.11
CA ALA A 28 0.43 8.62 -32.32
C ALA A 28 0.78 7.60 -33.43
N LEU A 29 1.74 6.70 -33.19
CA LEU A 29 2.27 5.79 -34.23
C LEU A 29 1.75 4.35 -34.16
N GLU A 30 0.76 4.05 -33.32
CA GLU A 30 0.13 2.73 -33.28
C GLU A 30 -1.39 2.85 -33.49
N SER A 31 -1.85 2.33 -34.63
CA SER A 31 -3.25 2.11 -35.09
C SER A 31 -4.04 3.30 -35.69
N GLN A 32 -4.24 3.25 -37.02
CA GLN A 32 -5.29 3.97 -37.75
C GLN A 32 -6.63 3.22 -37.68
N SER A 33 -7.17 3.08 -36.48
CA SER A 33 -8.54 2.58 -36.26
C SER A 33 -9.16 3.41 -35.15
N ASP A 34 -10.42 3.81 -35.34
CA ASP A 34 -11.28 4.57 -34.44
C ASP A 34 -10.69 4.89 -33.07
N LEU A 35 -10.43 6.18 -32.81
CA LEU A 35 -10.04 6.64 -31.48
C LEU A 35 -11.05 6.11 -30.47
N SER A 36 -10.56 5.31 -29.52
CA SER A 36 -11.41 4.79 -28.46
C SER A 36 -12.01 5.96 -27.66
N ALA A 37 -13.22 5.76 -27.13
CA ALA A 37 -13.86 6.73 -26.24
C ALA A 37 -12.95 7.12 -25.06
N GLU A 38 -12.08 6.19 -24.61
CA GLU A 38 -11.08 6.43 -23.58
C GLU A 38 -9.98 7.40 -24.04
N SER A 39 -9.47 7.25 -25.27
CA SER A 39 -8.49 8.19 -25.82
C SER A 39 -9.08 9.60 -25.96
N MET A 40 -10.33 9.71 -26.42
CA MET A 40 -11.03 11.01 -26.47
C MET A 40 -11.20 11.61 -25.07
N ALA A 41 -11.63 10.82 -24.09
CA ALA A 41 -11.77 11.27 -22.70
C ALA A 41 -10.44 11.76 -22.10
N ASN A 42 -9.32 11.09 -22.41
CA ASN A 42 -7.99 11.49 -21.97
C ASN A 42 -7.55 12.83 -22.61
N ILE A 43 -7.84 13.04 -23.90
CA ILE A 43 -7.57 14.31 -24.58
C ILE A 43 -8.41 15.44 -23.96
N VAL A 44 -9.70 15.23 -23.75
CA VAL A 44 -10.58 16.21 -23.08
C VAL A 44 -10.04 16.54 -21.68
N ARG A 45 -9.66 15.54 -20.89
CA ARG A 45 -9.06 15.74 -19.55
C ARG A 45 -7.77 16.57 -19.62
N TYR A 46 -6.92 16.33 -20.61
CA TYR A 46 -5.71 17.12 -20.84
C TYR A 46 -6.03 18.57 -21.17
N VAL A 47 -6.97 18.82 -22.10
CA VAL A 47 -7.42 20.18 -22.46
C VAL A 47 -7.95 20.94 -21.25
N ARG A 48 -8.76 20.28 -20.40
CA ARG A 48 -9.24 20.88 -19.14
C ARG A 48 -8.11 21.27 -18.20
N SER A 49 -7.08 20.44 -18.10
CA SER A 49 -5.92 20.74 -17.25
C SER A 49 -5.17 22.00 -17.70
N ILE A 50 -5.20 22.32 -19.00
CA ILE A 50 -4.66 23.56 -19.59
C ILE A 50 -5.58 24.73 -19.27
N GLN A 51 -6.89 24.59 -19.55
CA GLN A 51 -7.90 25.62 -19.30
C GLN A 51 -7.95 26.04 -17.82
N ALA A 52 -7.89 25.08 -16.88
CA ALA A 52 -7.88 25.33 -15.44
C ALA A 52 -6.64 26.13 -14.98
N LYS A 53 -5.57 26.18 -15.79
CA LYS A 53 -4.37 26.99 -15.54
C LYS A 53 -4.46 28.38 -16.21
N GLY A 54 -5.57 28.71 -16.85
CA GLY A 54 -5.75 29.96 -17.62
C GLY A 54 -4.86 30.03 -18.87
N LEU A 55 -4.38 28.89 -19.37
CA LEU A 55 -3.49 28.84 -20.53
C LEU A 55 -4.29 28.66 -21.82
N PRO A 56 -3.84 29.26 -22.95
CA PRO A 56 -4.45 29.00 -24.24
C PRO A 56 -4.18 27.56 -24.68
N VAL A 57 -5.20 26.91 -25.23
CA VAL A 57 -5.10 25.55 -25.79
C VAL A 57 -4.55 25.64 -27.22
N ALA A 58 -3.43 24.98 -27.48
CA ALA A 58 -2.83 24.90 -28.82
C ALA A 58 -3.58 23.87 -29.69
N TRP A 59 -4.79 24.21 -30.11
CA TRP A 59 -5.70 23.29 -30.82
C TRP A 59 -5.09 22.66 -32.06
N HIS A 60 -4.36 23.43 -32.87
CA HIS A 60 -3.65 22.94 -34.05
C HIS A 60 -2.63 21.83 -33.71
N GLU A 61 -1.88 21.96 -32.61
CA GLU A 61 -0.89 20.95 -32.20
C GLU A 61 -1.58 19.66 -31.71
N LEU A 62 -2.70 19.78 -30.98
CA LEU A 62 -3.51 18.64 -30.53
C LEU A 62 -4.18 17.92 -31.70
N SER A 63 -4.77 18.68 -32.62
CA SER A 63 -5.37 18.18 -33.85
C SER A 63 -4.36 17.39 -34.68
N SER A 64 -3.16 17.96 -34.91
CA SER A 64 -2.09 17.28 -35.65
C SER A 64 -1.52 16.06 -34.92
N THR A 65 -1.46 16.09 -33.58
CA THR A 65 -0.93 14.98 -32.78
C THR A 65 -1.86 13.77 -32.78
N HIS A 66 -3.17 14.02 -32.64
CA HIS A 66 -4.16 12.96 -32.48
C HIS A 66 -4.91 12.62 -33.76
N ASN A 67 -4.53 13.24 -34.89
CA ASN A 67 -5.19 13.08 -36.19
C ASN A 67 -6.72 13.30 -36.12
N LEU A 68 -7.13 14.31 -35.34
CA LEU A 68 -8.51 14.73 -35.14
C LEU A 68 -8.72 16.12 -35.71
N SER A 69 -9.90 16.44 -36.24
CA SER A 69 -10.16 17.82 -36.62
C SER A 69 -10.23 18.72 -35.37
N GLU A 70 -9.80 19.98 -35.52
CA GLU A 70 -9.94 20.98 -34.44
C GLU A 70 -11.40 21.18 -34.04
N VAL A 71 -12.34 20.98 -34.98
CA VAL A 71 -13.79 21.07 -34.74
C VAL A 71 -14.25 19.96 -33.81
N ASP A 72 -13.87 18.71 -34.08
CA ASP A 72 -14.28 17.56 -33.28
C ASP A 72 -13.74 17.64 -31.84
N LEU A 73 -12.49 18.08 -31.69
CA LEU A 73 -11.89 18.30 -30.37
C LEU A 73 -12.62 19.38 -29.57
N LYS A 74 -13.00 20.49 -30.22
CA LYS A 74 -13.77 21.56 -29.56
C LYS A 74 -15.18 21.08 -29.22
N GLN A 75 -15.81 20.31 -30.10
CA GLN A 75 -17.13 19.74 -29.88
C GLN A 75 -17.13 18.78 -28.68
N ALA A 76 -16.17 17.84 -28.61
CA ALA A 76 -16.03 16.93 -27.48
C ALA A 76 -15.80 17.66 -26.14
N VAL A 77 -15.01 18.74 -26.14
CA VAL A 77 -14.82 19.58 -24.95
C VAL A 77 -16.09 20.36 -24.59
N ALA A 78 -16.85 20.82 -25.57
CA ALA A 78 -18.13 21.49 -25.34
C ALA A 78 -19.18 20.53 -24.74
N GLU A 79 -19.27 19.31 -25.27
CA GLU A 79 -20.16 18.25 -24.77
C GLU A 79 -19.79 17.83 -23.33
N ASP A 80 -18.51 17.61 -23.02
CA ASP A 80 -18.05 17.39 -21.64
C ASP A 80 -18.34 18.59 -20.74
N THR A 81 -18.35 19.82 -21.28
CA THR A 81 -18.72 21.02 -20.49
C THR A 81 -20.19 20.97 -20.11
N ALA A 82 -21.05 20.71 -21.10
CA ALA A 82 -22.49 20.66 -20.91
C ALA A 82 -22.87 19.53 -19.95
N GLU A 83 -22.26 18.35 -20.09
CA GLU A 83 -22.54 17.22 -19.20
C GLU A 83 -22.08 17.49 -17.76
N ARG A 84 -20.89 18.11 -17.56
CA ARG A 84 -20.44 18.51 -16.22
C ARG A 84 -21.35 19.55 -15.59
N GLN A 85 -21.81 20.55 -16.35
CA GLN A 85 -22.77 21.53 -15.85
C GLN A 85 -24.08 20.87 -15.43
N LYS A 86 -24.56 19.89 -16.22
CA LYS A 86 -25.74 19.10 -15.87
C LYS A 86 -25.51 18.27 -14.60
N GLN A 87 -24.35 17.65 -14.46
CA GLN A 87 -23.97 16.90 -13.24
C GLN A 87 -23.84 17.80 -12.02
N GLU A 88 -23.29 19.01 -12.16
CA GLU A 88 -23.18 19.99 -11.09
C GLU A 88 -24.56 20.47 -10.62
N VAL A 89 -25.45 20.80 -11.56
CA VAL A 89 -26.85 21.16 -11.25
C VAL A 89 -27.58 19.99 -10.58
N LEU A 90 -27.36 18.76 -11.02
CA LEU A 90 -27.94 17.58 -10.40
C LEU A 90 -27.40 17.36 -8.97
N SER A 91 -26.08 17.51 -8.80
CA SER A 91 -25.40 17.41 -7.51
C SER A 91 -25.94 18.42 -6.50
N ASP A 92 -26.14 19.67 -6.93
CA ASP A 92 -26.71 20.73 -6.10
C ASP A 92 -28.13 20.39 -5.65
N LYS A 93 -29.00 19.94 -6.58
CA LYS A 93 -30.38 19.55 -6.26
C LYS A 93 -30.45 18.37 -5.31
N ILE A 94 -29.63 17.33 -5.54
CA ILE A 94 -29.57 16.15 -4.67
C ILE A 94 -29.06 16.55 -3.29
N THR A 95 -28.04 17.40 -3.22
CA THR A 95 -27.45 17.84 -1.96
C THR A 95 -28.41 18.73 -1.16
N GLU A 96 -29.11 19.66 -1.81
CA GLU A 96 -30.16 20.47 -1.20
C GLU A 96 -31.29 19.58 -0.62
N ALA A 97 -31.78 18.62 -1.41
CA ALA A 97 -32.84 17.72 -0.97
C ALA A 97 -32.38 16.77 0.15
N ALA A 98 -31.17 16.20 0.05
CA ALA A 98 -30.59 15.29 1.06
C ALA A 98 -30.32 15.98 2.40
N THR A 99 -30.07 17.29 2.37
CA THR A 99 -29.76 18.08 3.57
C THR A 99 -30.98 18.77 4.16
N ASN A 100 -32.12 18.75 3.47
CA ASN A 100 -33.36 19.31 3.99
C ASN A 100 -33.94 18.41 5.10
N PRO A 101 -33.98 18.90 6.36
CA PRO A 101 -34.45 18.12 7.49
C PRO A 101 -35.95 17.85 7.52
N ASP A 102 -36.72 18.58 6.71
CA ASP A 102 -38.18 18.43 6.67
C ASP A 102 -38.61 17.53 5.51
N ARG A 103 -37.65 16.96 4.77
CA ARG A 103 -37.91 16.18 3.55
C ARG A 103 -37.29 14.79 3.59
N PHE A 104 -35.97 14.68 3.57
CA PHE A 104 -35.26 13.40 3.46
C PHE A 104 -34.27 13.14 4.57
N PHE A 105 -33.83 14.16 5.30
CA PHE A 105 -32.90 13.98 6.41
C PHE A 105 -33.66 13.72 7.72
N ASP A 106 -33.49 12.52 8.27
CA ASP A 106 -34.03 12.15 9.57
C ASP A 106 -33.13 12.72 10.67
N LYS A 107 -33.61 13.77 11.37
CA LYS A 107 -32.90 14.44 12.46
C LYS A 107 -32.61 13.50 13.65
N GLU A 108 -33.53 12.58 13.96
CA GLU A 108 -33.37 11.67 15.10
C GLU A 108 -32.32 10.60 14.82
N LYS A 109 -32.32 10.07 13.60
CA LYS A 109 -31.33 9.06 13.16
C LYS A 109 -30.04 9.68 12.65
N GLY A 110 -30.03 11.00 12.39
CA GLY A 110 -28.89 11.75 11.89
C GLY A 110 -28.41 11.29 10.51
N ARG A 111 -29.32 10.87 9.61
CA ARG A 111 -28.98 10.41 8.26
C ARG A 111 -30.10 10.69 7.25
N CYS A 112 -29.77 10.65 5.96
CA CYS A 112 -30.73 10.79 4.86
C CYS A 112 -31.40 9.46 4.51
N ASN A 113 -32.67 9.51 4.11
CA ASN A 113 -33.38 8.39 3.47
C ASN A 113 -33.05 8.36 1.97
N TRP A 114 -31.92 7.72 1.66
CA TRP A 114 -31.35 7.71 0.31
C TRP A 114 -32.21 6.97 -0.71
N GLU A 115 -32.96 5.94 -0.31
CA GLU A 115 -33.87 5.23 -1.20
C GLU A 115 -35.01 6.12 -1.68
N ALA A 116 -35.62 6.88 -0.76
CA ALA A 116 -36.69 7.82 -1.12
C ALA A 116 -36.16 8.96 -1.99
N LEU A 117 -34.97 9.46 -1.68
CA LEU A 117 -34.32 10.50 -2.48
C LEU A 117 -33.97 9.99 -3.89
N ALA A 118 -33.37 8.80 -4.01
CA ALA A 118 -33.04 8.21 -5.30
C ALA A 118 -34.30 7.98 -6.16
N ALA A 119 -35.40 7.54 -5.54
CA ALA A 119 -36.69 7.39 -6.20
C ALA A 119 -37.27 8.73 -6.69
N GLU A 120 -37.15 9.81 -5.92
CA GLU A 120 -37.59 11.14 -6.34
C GLU A 120 -36.87 11.63 -7.60
N PHE A 121 -35.56 11.42 -7.66
CA PHE A 121 -34.74 11.85 -8.80
C PHE A 121 -34.77 10.84 -9.97
N GLY A 122 -35.42 9.69 -9.81
CA GLY A 122 -35.47 8.63 -10.81
C GLY A 122 -34.09 8.03 -11.11
N LEU A 123 -33.21 7.99 -10.11
CA LEU A 123 -31.83 7.51 -10.25
C LEU A 123 -31.61 6.20 -9.49
N PRO A 124 -30.70 5.33 -9.97
CA PRO A 124 -30.15 4.27 -9.14
C PRO A 124 -29.54 4.83 -7.85
N LEU A 125 -29.67 4.10 -6.75
CA LEU A 125 -29.18 4.52 -5.42
C LEU A 125 -27.70 4.95 -5.45
N ILE A 126 -26.84 4.19 -6.12
CA ILE A 126 -25.41 4.48 -6.20
C ILE A 126 -25.14 5.78 -6.97
N ASP A 127 -25.85 6.01 -8.08
CA ASP A 127 -25.67 7.24 -8.87
C ASP A 127 -26.13 8.46 -8.08
N CYS A 128 -27.20 8.33 -7.28
CA CYS A 128 -27.66 9.36 -6.37
C CYS A 128 -26.61 9.68 -5.29
N LEU A 129 -25.99 8.65 -4.69
CA LEU A 129 -24.91 8.81 -3.71
C LEU A 129 -23.65 9.43 -4.32
N LEU A 130 -23.29 9.06 -5.55
CA LEU A 130 -22.13 9.61 -6.25
C LEU A 130 -22.33 11.08 -6.66
N ALA A 131 -23.57 11.48 -6.93
CA ALA A 131 -23.91 12.86 -7.23
C ALA A 131 -23.97 13.76 -5.98
N PHE A 132 -24.09 13.20 -4.78
CA PHE A 132 -24.13 13.99 -3.55
C PHE A 132 -22.77 14.63 -3.22
N ASP A 133 -22.77 15.94 -2.92
CA ASP A 133 -21.57 16.67 -2.51
C ASP A 133 -21.53 16.84 -0.98
N PRO A 134 -20.79 15.99 -0.24
CA PRO A 134 -20.70 16.09 1.20
C PRO A 134 -20.06 17.39 1.70
N SER A 135 -19.30 18.11 0.86
CA SER A 135 -18.67 19.38 1.24
C SER A 135 -19.66 20.53 1.40
N LYS A 136 -20.83 20.43 0.76
CA LYS A 136 -21.94 21.38 0.85
C LYS A 136 -22.97 20.99 1.91
N SER A 137 -22.82 19.82 2.55
CA SER A 137 -23.72 19.36 3.60
C SER A 137 -23.48 20.12 4.91
N PRO A 138 -24.52 20.73 5.51
CA PRO A 138 -24.40 21.35 6.84
C PRO A 138 -24.39 20.31 7.97
N HIS A 139 -24.76 19.05 7.66
CA HIS A 139 -24.87 17.99 8.66
C HIS A 139 -23.50 17.39 8.95
N ALA A 140 -23.12 17.39 10.23
CA ALA A 140 -21.89 16.77 10.67
C ALA A 140 -21.94 15.25 10.46
N VAL A 141 -20.85 14.69 9.96
CA VAL A 141 -20.67 13.24 9.85
C VAL A 141 -20.67 12.63 11.25
N ARG A 142 -21.49 11.60 11.47
CA ARG A 142 -21.57 10.90 12.74
C ARG A 142 -20.23 10.21 13.04
N SER A 143 -19.74 10.43 14.25
CA SER A 143 -18.61 9.67 14.79
C SER A 143 -19.17 8.50 15.58
N MET A 144 -19.08 7.29 15.02
CA MET A 144 -19.46 6.04 15.73
C MET A 144 -18.25 5.10 15.73
N PRO A 145 -17.21 5.43 16.52
CA PRO A 145 -15.97 4.67 16.54
C PRO A 145 -16.17 3.27 17.11
N GLU A 146 -17.07 3.10 18.09
CA GLU A 146 -17.20 1.82 18.77
C GLU A 146 -18.38 0.99 18.23
N PRO A 147 -18.19 -0.31 17.99
CA PRO A 147 -19.21 -1.17 17.35
C PRO A 147 -20.50 -1.38 18.15
N ASN A 148 -20.45 -1.19 19.46
CA ASN A 148 -21.59 -1.26 20.37
C ASN A 148 -22.42 0.03 20.37
N GLU A 149 -21.92 1.12 19.79
CA GLU A 149 -22.63 2.40 19.66
C GLU A 149 -23.61 2.40 18.48
N TRP A 150 -23.51 1.42 17.57
CA TRP A 150 -24.39 1.33 16.41
C TRP A 150 -25.79 0.81 16.78
N PRO A 151 -26.86 1.61 16.59
CA PRO A 151 -28.23 1.14 16.76
C PRO A 151 -28.51 -0.13 15.95
N HIS A 152 -29.45 -0.96 16.42
CA HIS A 152 -29.79 -2.20 15.71
C HIS A 152 -30.24 -1.92 14.27
N GLU A 153 -31.09 -0.91 14.07
CA GLU A 153 -31.58 -0.50 12.75
C GLU A 153 -30.42 -0.10 11.82
N ASP A 154 -29.45 0.66 12.33
CA ASP A 154 -28.30 1.11 11.54
C ASP A 154 -27.44 -0.07 11.07
N ARG A 155 -27.24 -1.07 11.92
CA ARG A 155 -26.52 -2.29 11.53
C ARG A 155 -27.28 -3.09 10.47
N ALA A 156 -28.60 -3.18 10.60
CA ALA A 156 -29.43 -3.87 9.61
C ALA A 156 -29.38 -3.16 8.25
N MET A 157 -29.45 -1.82 8.25
CA MET A 157 -29.42 -0.99 7.06
C MET A 157 -28.06 -1.07 6.35
N LEU A 158 -26.96 -0.91 7.10
CA LEU A 158 -25.60 -1.07 6.56
C LEU A 158 -25.36 -2.48 5.99
N SER A 159 -25.82 -3.52 6.70
CA SER A 159 -25.74 -4.90 6.23
C SER A 159 -26.52 -5.11 4.92
N SER A 160 -27.73 -4.54 4.84
CA SER A 160 -28.58 -4.59 3.64
C SER A 160 -27.91 -3.89 2.46
N LEU A 161 -27.40 -2.66 2.66
CA LEU A 161 -26.67 -1.91 1.64
C LEU A 161 -25.49 -2.74 1.11
N ILE A 162 -24.65 -3.28 2.01
CA ILE A 162 -23.47 -4.06 1.63
C ILE A 162 -23.86 -5.28 0.80
N ARG A 163 -24.83 -6.06 1.28
CA ARG A 163 -25.25 -7.30 0.62
C ARG A 163 -25.89 -7.05 -0.74
N ASN A 164 -26.66 -5.99 -0.88
CA ASN A 164 -27.46 -5.74 -2.08
C ASN A 164 -26.68 -4.97 -3.15
N THR A 165 -25.61 -4.26 -2.77
CA THR A 165 -24.96 -3.26 -3.63
C THR A 165 -23.51 -3.56 -3.93
N PHE A 166 -22.77 -4.21 -3.01
CA PHE A 166 -21.34 -4.44 -3.17
C PHE A 166 -21.06 -5.95 -3.32
N ASN A 167 -20.67 -6.36 -4.53
CA ASN A 167 -20.27 -7.75 -4.81
C ASN A 167 -18.89 -8.08 -4.21
N ASP A 168 -17.96 -7.13 -4.27
CA ASP A 168 -16.64 -7.17 -3.65
C ASP A 168 -16.35 -5.81 -3.00
N LEU A 169 -15.99 -5.80 -1.71
CA LEU A 169 -15.81 -4.56 -0.95
C LEU A 169 -14.43 -3.92 -1.23
N VAL A 170 -14.39 -2.87 -2.04
CA VAL A 170 -13.23 -2.01 -2.28
C VAL A 170 -13.28 -0.73 -1.45
N MET A 171 -12.19 0.05 -1.41
CA MET A 171 -12.11 1.28 -0.59
C MET A 171 -13.17 2.33 -0.95
N THR A 172 -13.52 2.45 -2.23
CA THR A 172 -14.55 3.37 -2.71
C THR A 172 -15.95 3.03 -2.17
N ASP A 173 -16.23 1.74 -1.93
CA ASP A 173 -17.53 1.29 -1.42
C ASP A 173 -17.75 1.74 0.03
N TRP A 174 -16.69 1.80 0.83
CA TRP A 174 -16.77 2.30 2.20
C TRP A 174 -17.03 3.80 2.27
N ALA A 175 -16.58 4.56 1.27
CA ALA A 175 -16.92 5.98 1.15
C ALA A 175 -18.42 6.14 0.87
N LEU A 176 -18.97 5.37 -0.06
CA LEU A 176 -20.41 5.35 -0.37
C LEU A 176 -21.24 4.87 0.82
N ALA A 177 -20.81 3.83 1.52
CA ALA A 177 -21.46 3.38 2.75
C ALA A 177 -21.40 4.45 3.86
N GLY A 178 -20.30 5.20 3.93
CA GLY A 178 -20.15 6.35 4.82
C GLY A 178 -21.17 7.46 4.51
N LEU A 179 -21.32 7.83 3.24
CA LEU A 179 -22.34 8.79 2.79
C LEU A 179 -23.76 8.29 3.11
N TYR A 180 -24.03 7.03 2.77
CA TYR A 180 -25.34 6.42 2.99
C TYR A 180 -25.71 6.41 4.48
N MET A 181 -24.78 6.09 5.37
CA MET A 181 -25.01 6.06 6.82
C MET A 181 -24.80 7.41 7.53
N ASN A 182 -24.38 8.45 6.80
CA ASN A 182 -23.84 9.70 7.35
C ASN A 182 -22.79 9.45 8.46
N ALA A 183 -21.84 8.54 8.21
CA ALA A 183 -20.83 8.09 9.16
C ALA A 183 -19.44 8.03 8.50
N LYS A 184 -18.37 8.02 9.31
CA LYS A 184 -17.01 7.87 8.80
C LYS A 184 -16.85 6.50 8.09
N PRO A 185 -16.18 6.42 6.93
CA PRO A 185 -15.96 5.15 6.21
C PRO A 185 -15.35 4.05 7.08
N ASP A 186 -14.38 4.40 7.93
CA ASP A 186 -13.74 3.44 8.84
C ASP A 186 -14.69 2.90 9.91
N SER A 187 -15.63 3.73 10.38
CA SER A 187 -16.68 3.29 11.30
C SER A 187 -17.62 2.29 10.63
N CYS A 188 -18.02 2.53 9.37
CA CYS A 188 -18.81 1.58 8.59
C CYS A 188 -18.07 0.26 8.39
N LYS A 189 -16.76 0.32 8.09
CA LYS A 189 -15.90 -0.87 7.94
C LYS A 189 -15.80 -1.67 9.23
N ALA A 190 -15.55 -1.02 10.36
CA ALA A 190 -15.49 -1.66 11.67
C ALA A 190 -16.83 -2.31 12.05
N ALA A 191 -17.94 -1.59 11.84
CA ALA A 191 -19.29 -2.10 12.08
C ALA A 191 -19.59 -3.32 11.19
N ALA A 192 -19.27 -3.25 9.90
CA ALA A 192 -19.48 -4.35 8.96
C ALA A 192 -18.66 -5.60 9.31
N GLN A 193 -17.41 -5.44 9.78
CA GLN A 193 -16.60 -6.57 10.27
C GLN A 193 -17.24 -7.26 11.48
N ILE A 194 -18.01 -6.54 12.28
CA ILE A 194 -18.68 -7.07 13.47
C ILE A 194 -20.06 -7.62 13.15
N ILE A 195 -20.77 -7.04 12.18
CA ILE A 195 -21.93 -7.68 11.56
C ILE A 195 -21.51 -9.04 10.99
N LYS A 196 -20.32 -9.13 10.36
CA LYS A 196 -19.72 -10.40 9.92
C LYS A 196 -19.32 -11.32 11.09
N LYS A 197 -19.02 -10.77 12.27
CA LYS A 197 -18.75 -11.51 13.52
C LYS A 197 -19.95 -11.47 14.46
N SER A 198 -21.09 -11.94 13.99
CA SER A 198 -22.34 -11.98 14.77
C SER A 198 -22.13 -12.58 16.17
N ARG A 199 -22.34 -11.77 17.22
CA ARG A 199 -22.11 -12.11 18.62
C ARG A 199 -23.39 -12.67 19.25
N MET A 200 -23.33 -13.87 19.81
CA MET A 200 -24.43 -14.48 20.55
C MET A 200 -24.54 -13.80 21.93
N THR A 201 -25.65 -13.09 22.19
CA THR A 201 -25.95 -12.48 23.50
C THR A 201 -26.77 -13.45 24.37
N PRO A 202 -26.82 -13.29 25.70
CA PRO A 202 -27.69 -14.12 26.55
C PRO A 202 -29.16 -14.09 26.12
N ALA A 203 -29.70 -12.90 25.85
CA ALA A 203 -31.09 -12.75 25.43
C ALA A 203 -31.38 -13.44 24.09
N LEU A 204 -30.48 -13.28 23.11
CA LEU A 204 -30.60 -13.94 21.80
C LEU A 204 -30.45 -15.47 21.93
N PHE A 205 -29.54 -15.93 22.80
CA PHE A 205 -29.37 -17.35 23.07
C PHE A 205 -30.65 -17.96 23.64
N GLU A 206 -31.27 -17.33 24.65
CA GLU A 206 -32.52 -17.78 25.25
C GLU A 206 -33.68 -17.78 24.26
N ASP A 207 -33.74 -16.80 23.36
CA ASP A 207 -34.78 -16.73 22.33
C ASP A 207 -34.60 -17.83 21.27
N ILE A 208 -33.37 -18.03 20.77
CA ILE A 208 -33.03 -19.15 19.87
C ILE A 208 -33.29 -20.49 20.56
N GLN A 209 -32.94 -20.63 21.84
CA GLN A 209 -33.20 -21.83 22.65
C GLN A 209 -34.70 -22.12 22.70
N ARG A 210 -35.55 -21.12 22.96
CA ARG A 210 -37.02 -21.25 22.90
C ARG A 210 -37.52 -21.73 21.54
N HIS A 211 -36.96 -21.24 20.43
CA HIS A 211 -37.32 -21.74 19.10
C HIS A 211 -36.84 -23.18 18.85
N ARG A 212 -35.64 -23.54 19.34
CA ARG A 212 -35.12 -24.92 19.27
C ARG A 212 -35.98 -25.89 20.08
N ASP A 213 -36.44 -25.48 21.25
CA ASP A 213 -37.30 -26.30 22.13
C ASP A 213 -38.70 -26.50 21.54
N LYS A 214 -39.17 -25.56 20.71
CA LYS A 214 -40.36 -25.71 19.87
C LYS A 214 -40.15 -26.59 18.62
N GLY A 215 -38.95 -27.13 18.43
CA GLY A 215 -38.64 -28.04 17.32
C GLY A 215 -38.26 -27.38 16.00
N LEU A 216 -38.11 -26.04 15.94
CA LEU A 216 -37.75 -25.37 14.69
C LEU A 216 -36.35 -25.77 14.21
N LYS A 217 -36.23 -26.00 12.90
CA LYS A 217 -34.98 -26.26 12.20
C LYS A 217 -34.15 -24.98 12.09
N TRP A 218 -32.84 -25.14 11.92
CA TRP A 218 -31.93 -24.00 11.81
C TRP A 218 -32.23 -23.06 10.63
N CYS A 219 -32.78 -23.58 9.53
CA CYS A 219 -33.23 -22.75 8.41
C CYS A 219 -34.42 -21.86 8.81
N GLU A 220 -35.38 -22.38 9.56
CA GLU A 220 -36.55 -21.63 10.04
C GLU A 220 -36.16 -20.58 11.08
N ILE A 221 -35.27 -20.95 12.00
CA ILE A 221 -34.70 -20.02 12.99
C ILE A 221 -33.87 -18.92 12.31
N TYR A 222 -33.11 -19.26 11.26
CA TYR A 222 -32.35 -18.28 10.50
C TYR A 222 -33.26 -17.26 9.80
N SER A 223 -34.42 -17.67 9.30
CA SER A 223 -35.41 -16.76 8.73
C SER A 223 -35.97 -15.77 9.76
N ILE A 224 -35.99 -16.13 11.05
CA ILE A 224 -36.36 -15.23 12.16
C ILE A 224 -35.20 -14.27 12.51
N TYR A 225 -33.95 -14.72 12.32
CA TYR A 225 -32.73 -13.97 12.66
C TYR A 225 -31.76 -13.83 11.47
N PRO A 226 -32.15 -13.15 10.38
CA PRO A 226 -31.38 -13.09 9.14
C PRO A 226 -30.13 -12.19 9.23
N TYR A 227 -29.88 -11.58 10.40
CA TYR A 227 -28.75 -10.69 10.65
C TYR A 227 -27.43 -11.44 10.90
N HIS A 228 -27.46 -12.78 11.01
CA HIS A 228 -26.23 -13.58 10.94
C HIS A 228 -25.81 -13.77 9.48
N PRO A 229 -24.50 -13.79 9.17
CA PRO A 229 -24.03 -13.85 7.78
C PRO A 229 -24.50 -15.10 7.05
N THR A 230 -24.64 -16.22 7.78
CA THR A 230 -25.17 -17.48 7.27
C THR A 230 -25.88 -18.23 8.40
N MET A 231 -26.77 -19.15 8.02
CA MET A 231 -27.37 -20.12 8.95
C MET A 231 -26.29 -20.89 9.73
N VAL A 232 -25.17 -21.24 9.06
CA VAL A 232 -24.05 -21.95 9.68
C VAL A 232 -23.37 -21.07 10.74
N ALA A 233 -23.19 -19.78 10.48
CA ALA A 233 -22.61 -18.84 11.44
C ALA A 233 -23.50 -18.66 12.68
N LEU A 234 -24.82 -18.53 12.50
CA LEU A 234 -25.81 -18.49 13.58
C LEU A 234 -25.74 -19.75 14.45
N ARG A 235 -25.81 -20.93 13.80
CA ARG A 235 -25.72 -22.22 14.46
C ARG A 235 -24.44 -22.37 15.27
N ASN A 236 -23.30 -22.02 14.67
CA ASN A 236 -22.00 -22.13 15.31
C ASN A 236 -21.87 -21.17 16.51
N ALA A 237 -22.36 -19.93 16.37
CA ALA A 237 -22.39 -18.96 17.46
C ALA A 237 -23.24 -19.48 18.64
N TYR A 238 -24.40 -20.08 18.36
CA TYR A 238 -25.29 -20.63 19.40
C TYR A 238 -24.62 -21.79 20.14
N TYR A 239 -24.04 -22.77 19.43
CA TYR A 239 -23.40 -23.91 20.08
C TYR A 239 -22.13 -23.53 20.85
N ARG A 240 -21.37 -22.53 20.39
CA ARG A 240 -20.24 -22.00 21.16
C ARG A 240 -20.70 -21.37 22.47
N TYR A 241 -21.75 -20.55 22.41
CA TYR A 241 -22.34 -19.93 23.60
C TYR A 241 -22.90 -20.98 24.57
N LYS A 242 -23.67 -21.96 24.07
CA LYS A 242 -24.22 -23.09 24.85
C LYS A 242 -23.14 -23.87 25.62
N ARG A 243 -21.94 -23.97 25.03
CA ARG A 243 -20.79 -24.70 25.59
C ARG A 243 -19.91 -23.84 26.52
N GLY A 244 -20.32 -22.61 26.84
CA GLY A 244 -19.54 -21.67 27.64
C GLY A 244 -18.27 -21.16 26.94
N ILE A 245 -18.12 -21.40 25.63
CA ILE A 245 -17.00 -20.92 24.82
C ILE A 245 -17.36 -19.50 24.39
N MET A 246 -17.26 -18.53 25.31
CA MET A 246 -17.51 -17.13 24.98
C MET A 246 -16.39 -16.59 24.08
N ASN A 247 -16.78 -15.89 22.99
CA ASN A 247 -15.85 -15.07 22.21
C ASN A 247 -15.22 -14.05 23.17
N SER A 248 -13.91 -14.11 23.35
CA SER A 248 -13.06 -13.37 24.30
C SER A 248 -12.96 -11.85 24.02
N GLY A 249 -14.09 -11.19 23.79
CA GLY A 249 -14.20 -9.75 23.53
C GLY A 249 -15.03 -8.99 24.58
N CYS A 250 -15.46 -9.61 25.68
CA CYS A 250 -15.93 -8.86 26.84
C CYS A 250 -14.91 -9.00 27.96
N SER A 251 -14.32 -7.86 28.34
CA SER A 251 -13.77 -7.61 29.66
C SER A 251 -14.90 -7.68 30.69
N ALA A 252 -15.28 -8.90 31.09
CA ALA A 252 -15.97 -9.11 32.34
C ALA A 252 -14.88 -9.53 33.35
N VAL A 253 -14.74 -8.74 34.41
CA VAL A 253 -13.83 -9.02 35.52
C VAL A 253 -14.19 -10.39 36.09
N TRP A 254 -13.28 -11.35 35.98
CA TRP A 254 -13.46 -12.71 36.48
C TRP A 254 -13.58 -12.65 38.01
N THR A 255 -14.68 -13.14 38.56
CA THR A 255 -14.77 -13.29 40.02
C THR A 255 -13.94 -14.50 40.45
N LYS A 256 -13.46 -14.49 41.70
CA LYS A 256 -12.69 -15.61 42.27
C LYS A 256 -13.47 -16.94 42.20
N ALA A 257 -14.80 -16.87 42.26
CA ALA A 257 -15.70 -18.01 42.14
C ALA A 257 -15.73 -18.57 40.71
N ASP A 258 -15.69 -17.73 39.67
CA ASP A 258 -15.68 -18.16 38.27
C ASP A 258 -14.36 -18.84 37.89
N SER A 259 -13.24 -18.31 38.38
CA SER A 259 -11.92 -18.93 38.22
C SER A 259 -11.84 -20.30 38.91
N GLN A 260 -12.44 -20.44 40.10
CA GLN A 260 -12.51 -21.71 40.80
C GLN A 260 -13.41 -22.71 40.06
N ARG A 261 -14.58 -22.28 39.59
CA ARG A 261 -15.51 -23.13 38.82
C ARG A 261 -14.89 -23.62 37.52
N LEU A 262 -14.14 -22.77 36.82
CA LEU A 262 -13.43 -23.13 35.60
C LEU A 262 -12.26 -24.08 35.89
N SER A 263 -11.53 -23.85 36.99
CA SER A 263 -10.48 -24.77 37.48
C SER A 263 -11.06 -26.14 37.84
N ASP A 264 -12.24 -26.19 38.46
CA ASP A 264 -12.94 -27.42 38.84
C ASP A 264 -13.54 -28.17 37.63
N LEU A 265 -14.03 -27.43 36.62
CA LEU A 265 -14.50 -27.99 35.35
C LEU A 265 -13.35 -28.54 34.52
N VAL A 266 -12.26 -27.77 34.43
CA VAL A 266 -11.04 -28.17 33.73
C VAL A 266 -10.44 -29.39 34.44
N SER A 267 -10.34 -29.41 35.78
CA SER A 267 -9.80 -30.56 36.52
C SER A 267 -10.67 -31.82 36.39
N LYS A 268 -12.01 -31.69 36.38
CA LYS A 268 -12.93 -32.82 36.10
C LYS A 268 -12.82 -33.38 34.68
N HIS A 269 -12.45 -32.56 33.69
CA HIS A 269 -12.39 -32.98 32.28
C HIS A 269 -10.96 -33.19 31.76
N ARG A 270 -9.92 -32.96 32.60
CA ARG A 270 -8.49 -33.17 32.28
C ARG A 270 -7.95 -34.56 32.61
N ILE A 271 -8.81 -35.53 32.91
CA ILE A 271 -8.37 -36.85 33.43
C ILE A 271 -7.56 -37.67 32.41
N ILE A 272 -7.54 -37.33 31.12
CA ILE A 272 -6.81 -38.15 30.13
C ILE A 272 -5.32 -37.74 29.98
N VAL A 273 -4.85 -36.61 30.51
CA VAL A 273 -3.57 -36.05 30.04
C VAL A 273 -2.45 -35.97 31.09
N ARG A 274 -2.61 -36.44 32.34
CA ARG A 274 -1.48 -36.35 33.30
C ARG A 274 -1.00 -37.62 33.98
N ASP A 275 -1.85 -38.53 34.43
CA ASP A 275 -1.32 -39.54 35.36
C ASP A 275 -0.99 -40.90 34.74
N ASP A 276 -1.45 -41.23 33.52
CA ASP A 276 -1.02 -42.49 32.86
C ASP A 276 -1.22 -42.47 31.33
N LYS A 277 -0.45 -41.60 30.64
CA LYS A 277 -0.55 -41.38 29.19
C LYS A 277 -0.30 -42.67 28.38
N GLU A 278 0.54 -43.56 28.91
CA GLU A 278 0.95 -44.80 28.27
C GLU A 278 -0.14 -45.89 28.40
N GLN A 279 -0.74 -46.05 29.58
CA GLN A 279 -1.89 -46.94 29.77
C GLN A 279 -3.12 -46.48 28.98
N SER A 280 -3.39 -45.17 28.96
CA SER A 280 -4.54 -44.61 28.23
C SER A 280 -4.41 -44.78 26.71
N SER A 281 -3.19 -44.63 26.18
CA SER A 281 -2.92 -44.84 24.76
C SER A 281 -2.98 -46.32 24.38
N THR A 282 -2.46 -47.20 25.23
CA THR A 282 -2.52 -48.66 25.06
C THR A 282 -3.96 -49.15 25.11
N ARG A 283 -4.76 -48.67 26.07
CA ARG A 283 -6.17 -49.06 26.20
C ARG A 283 -7.00 -48.57 25.01
N LEU A 284 -6.79 -47.34 24.53
CA LEU A 284 -7.45 -46.84 23.34
C LEU A 284 -7.08 -47.67 22.10
N GLY A 285 -5.81 -48.08 21.95
CA GLY A 285 -5.39 -48.98 20.87
C GLY A 285 -6.02 -50.36 20.92
N GLN A 286 -6.15 -50.95 22.11
CA GLN A 286 -6.85 -52.23 22.30
C GLN A 286 -8.32 -52.13 21.92
N LEU A 287 -9.01 -51.08 22.35
CA LEU A 287 -10.43 -50.87 22.05
C LEU A 287 -10.69 -50.65 20.56
N VAL A 288 -9.80 -49.94 19.86
CA VAL A 288 -9.89 -49.80 18.40
C VAL A 288 -9.63 -51.15 17.70
N ALA A 289 -8.73 -51.99 18.22
CA ALA A 289 -8.50 -53.33 17.68
C ALA A 289 -9.70 -54.27 17.93
N GLU A 290 -10.35 -54.18 19.09
CA GLU A 290 -11.49 -55.01 19.48
C GLU A 290 -12.81 -54.58 18.80
N HIS A 291 -12.99 -53.29 18.51
CA HIS A 291 -14.27 -52.72 18.08
C HIS A 291 -14.22 -51.98 16.74
N GLY A 292 -13.06 -51.92 16.08
CA GLY A 292 -12.83 -51.06 14.92
C GLY A 292 -12.89 -49.58 15.30
N GLU A 293 -12.95 -48.68 14.31
CA GLU A 293 -13.12 -47.23 14.52
C GLU A 293 -14.57 -46.85 14.92
N ASN A 294 -15.21 -47.65 15.77
CA ASN A 294 -16.54 -47.41 16.31
C ASN A 294 -16.46 -46.47 17.53
N TRP A 295 -16.29 -45.18 17.25
CA TRP A 295 -16.01 -44.16 18.26
C TRP A 295 -17.10 -44.01 19.32
N GLU A 296 -18.37 -44.24 18.99
CA GLU A 296 -19.48 -44.17 19.96
C GLU A 296 -19.45 -45.30 21.00
N ARG A 297 -18.88 -46.46 20.64
CA ARG A 297 -18.70 -47.59 21.56
C ARG A 297 -17.44 -47.42 22.40
N ILE A 298 -16.33 -47.08 21.75
CA ILE A 298 -15.04 -46.81 22.41
C ILE A 298 -15.20 -45.68 23.44
N ASP A 299 -15.99 -44.67 23.11
CA ASP A 299 -16.24 -43.55 24.00
C ASP A 299 -16.98 -43.92 25.28
N ARG A 300 -18.00 -44.79 25.19
CA ARG A 300 -18.73 -45.28 26.37
C ARG A 300 -17.82 -46.05 27.30
N GLU A 301 -16.84 -46.76 26.75
CA GLU A 301 -15.89 -47.56 27.53
C GLU A 301 -14.78 -46.71 28.16
N LEU A 302 -14.28 -45.71 27.44
CA LEU A 302 -13.28 -44.78 27.98
C LEU A 302 -13.90 -43.64 28.82
N LYS A 303 -15.23 -43.50 28.81
CA LYS A 303 -15.98 -42.41 29.44
C LYS A 303 -15.51 -41.03 28.97
N THR A 304 -15.33 -40.83 27.66
CA THR A 304 -14.74 -39.61 27.07
C THR A 304 -15.76 -38.84 26.20
N PHE A 305 -15.33 -38.18 25.11
CA PHE A 305 -16.21 -37.88 23.98
C PHE A 305 -15.72 -38.59 22.70
N PRO A 306 -16.58 -38.97 21.74
CA PRO A 306 -16.18 -39.76 20.57
C PRO A 306 -15.11 -39.04 19.73
N GLY A 307 -15.21 -37.71 19.63
CA GLY A 307 -14.19 -36.88 18.99
C GLY A 307 -12.85 -36.84 19.72
N ALA A 308 -12.78 -37.12 21.03
CA ALA A 308 -11.54 -37.13 21.82
C ALA A 308 -10.82 -38.44 21.59
N ALA A 309 -11.57 -39.55 21.67
CA ALA A 309 -11.05 -40.86 21.34
C ALA A 309 -10.52 -40.87 19.90
N GLN A 310 -11.27 -40.31 18.95
CA GLN A 310 -10.85 -40.17 17.57
C GLN A 310 -9.63 -39.25 17.40
N TYR A 311 -9.61 -38.08 18.04
CA TYR A 311 -8.49 -37.15 18.00
C TYR A 311 -7.22 -37.73 18.64
N ASN A 312 -7.34 -38.36 19.81
CA ASN A 312 -6.24 -39.01 20.50
C ASN A 312 -5.75 -40.24 19.73
N TRP A 313 -6.64 -40.99 19.08
CA TRP A 313 -6.25 -42.08 18.19
C TRP A 313 -5.46 -41.56 16.99
N GLY A 314 -5.86 -40.43 16.40
CA GLY A 314 -5.07 -39.75 15.37
C GLY A 314 -3.67 -39.36 15.87
N LEU A 315 -3.55 -38.91 17.12
CA LEU A 315 -2.25 -38.60 17.73
C LEU A 315 -1.39 -39.83 18.06
N ILE A 316 -2.01 -40.99 18.35
CA ILE A 316 -1.33 -42.24 18.71
C ILE A 316 -0.94 -43.06 17.47
N LYS A 317 -1.73 -43.00 16.40
CA LYS A 317 -1.45 -43.70 15.14
C LYS A 317 -0.23 -43.09 14.41
N ASP A 318 0.06 -41.82 14.68
CA ASP A 318 1.13 -41.04 14.06
C ASP A 318 2.30 -40.78 15.05
N LEU A 319 2.88 -41.80 15.67
CA LEU A 319 3.96 -41.65 16.67
C LEU A 319 5.29 -41.00 16.16
N ASN A 320 5.36 -40.58 14.89
CA ASN A 320 6.48 -39.79 14.33
C ASN A 320 6.21 -38.28 14.31
N LEU A 321 5.19 -37.80 15.02
CA LEU A 321 4.90 -36.37 15.11
C LEU A 321 6.03 -35.62 15.81
N THR A 322 6.73 -34.77 15.06
CA THR A 322 7.79 -33.90 15.57
C THR A 322 7.32 -32.46 15.66
N ALA A 323 7.67 -31.78 16.75
CA ALA A 323 7.29 -30.39 16.97
C ALA A 323 7.97 -29.41 15.98
N ALA A 324 9.25 -29.64 15.68
CA ALA A 324 10.03 -28.86 14.74
C ALA A 324 9.85 -29.34 13.29
N TRP A 325 9.90 -28.42 12.34
CA TRP A 325 9.95 -28.73 10.91
C TRP A 325 11.36 -29.11 10.53
N SER A 326 11.59 -30.39 10.17
CA SER A 326 12.85 -30.80 9.57
C SER A 326 12.97 -30.26 8.15
N LEU A 327 14.19 -30.19 7.60
CA LEU A 327 14.41 -29.82 6.20
C LEU A 327 13.60 -30.71 5.24
N GLU A 328 13.48 -32.01 5.56
CA GLU A 328 12.72 -32.97 4.77
C GLU A 328 11.21 -32.73 4.86
N ASP A 329 10.68 -32.42 6.05
CA ASP A 329 9.25 -32.08 6.21
C ASP A 329 8.88 -30.83 5.40
N THR A 330 9.78 -29.84 5.39
CA THR A 330 9.58 -28.61 4.63
C THR A 330 9.63 -28.86 3.12
N LYS A 331 10.59 -29.66 2.63
CA LYS A 331 10.62 -30.08 1.22
C LYS A 331 9.32 -30.75 0.80
N ARG A 332 8.79 -31.66 1.63
CA ARG A 332 7.51 -32.33 1.37
C ARG A 332 6.34 -31.35 1.40
N LEU A 333 6.32 -30.40 2.34
CA LEU A 333 5.32 -29.35 2.40
C LEU A 333 5.26 -28.52 1.11
N TYR A 334 6.40 -28.07 0.60
CA TYR A 334 6.41 -27.29 -0.65
C TYR A 334 6.13 -28.12 -1.88
N HIS A 335 6.54 -29.39 -1.92
CA HIS A 335 6.08 -30.30 -2.96
C HIS A 335 4.55 -30.33 -3.00
N CYS A 336 3.90 -30.54 -1.85
CA CYS A 336 2.45 -30.54 -1.75
C CYS A 336 1.81 -29.22 -2.21
N ILE A 337 2.38 -28.07 -1.83
CA ILE A 337 1.89 -26.74 -2.25
C ILE A 337 2.00 -26.60 -3.78
N ASN A 338 3.15 -26.94 -4.35
CA ASN A 338 3.42 -26.80 -5.79
C ASN A 338 2.57 -27.75 -6.64
N THR A 339 2.23 -28.93 -6.12
CA THR A 339 1.32 -29.87 -6.78
C THR A 339 -0.15 -29.60 -6.50
N GLY A 340 -0.48 -28.58 -5.70
CA GLY A 340 -1.86 -28.22 -5.36
C GLY A 340 -2.57 -29.25 -4.47
N MET A 341 -1.84 -30.00 -3.66
CA MET A 341 -2.42 -30.99 -2.75
C MET A 341 -3.26 -30.33 -1.66
N SER A 342 -4.36 -30.98 -1.29
CA SER A 342 -5.22 -30.52 -0.20
C SER A 342 -4.45 -30.58 1.13
N ALA A 343 -4.75 -29.68 2.06
CA ALA A 343 -4.05 -29.59 3.32
C ALA A 343 -4.08 -30.90 4.13
N SER A 344 -5.17 -31.67 4.03
CA SER A 344 -5.29 -32.99 4.65
C SER A 344 -4.39 -34.03 3.99
N ASP A 345 -4.28 -34.03 2.67
CA ASP A 345 -3.41 -34.94 1.93
C ASP A 345 -1.93 -34.58 2.14
N SER A 346 -1.62 -33.29 2.24
CA SER A 346 -0.27 -32.81 2.53
C SER A 346 0.23 -33.26 3.90
N VAL A 347 -0.62 -33.15 4.93
CA VAL A 347 -0.31 -33.63 6.30
C VAL A 347 -0.05 -35.14 6.30
N ARG A 348 -0.88 -35.91 5.58
CA ARG A 348 -0.71 -37.35 5.42
C ARG A 348 0.57 -37.70 4.66
N TYR A 349 0.92 -36.93 3.63
CA TYR A 349 2.14 -37.11 2.85
C TYR A 349 3.41 -36.78 3.63
N ILE A 350 3.39 -35.72 4.45
CA ILE A 350 4.50 -35.34 5.32
C ILE A 350 4.70 -36.39 6.42
N GLY A 351 3.60 -36.89 7.01
CA GLY A 351 3.59 -38.02 7.95
C GLY A 351 4.16 -37.74 9.35
N THR A 352 4.70 -36.54 9.59
CA THR A 352 5.35 -36.13 10.85
C THR A 352 4.75 -34.86 11.46
N LYS A 353 3.67 -34.34 10.89
CA LYS A 353 3.02 -33.08 11.28
C LYS A 353 1.52 -33.28 11.41
N VAL A 354 0.85 -32.52 12.27
CA VAL A 354 -0.62 -32.46 12.33
C VAL A 354 -1.17 -31.28 11.54
N MET A 355 -2.47 -31.32 11.21
CA MET A 355 -3.18 -30.25 10.49
C MET A 355 -2.99 -28.87 11.13
N TYR A 356 -3.01 -28.79 12.45
CA TYR A 356 -2.74 -27.54 13.16
C TYR A 356 -1.33 -27.00 12.89
N GLN A 357 -0.31 -27.87 12.93
CA GLN A 357 1.07 -27.48 12.63
C GLN A 357 1.22 -27.06 11.17
N TYR A 358 0.53 -27.73 10.23
CA TYR A 358 0.49 -27.36 8.81
C TYR A 358 -0.16 -25.99 8.58
N THR A 359 -1.29 -25.70 9.25
CA THR A 359 -1.94 -24.38 9.15
C THR A 359 -1.15 -23.26 9.81
N MET A 360 -0.35 -23.60 10.83
CA MET A 360 0.56 -22.67 11.49
C MET A 360 1.90 -22.54 10.75
N SER A 361 2.26 -23.52 9.91
CA SER A 361 3.49 -23.56 9.11
C SER A 361 3.31 -22.93 7.75
N HIS A 362 2.57 -21.83 7.66
CA HIS A 362 2.84 -20.86 6.61
C HIS A 362 4.20 -20.21 6.88
N GLU A 363 5.25 -21.03 6.99
CA GLU A 363 6.64 -20.64 6.76
C GLU A 363 6.60 -20.05 5.35
N SER A 364 6.79 -18.74 5.28
CA SER A 364 6.73 -18.04 4.01
C SER A 364 7.81 -18.63 3.10
N LYS A 365 7.64 -18.56 1.78
CA LYS A 365 8.72 -18.96 0.86
C LYS A 365 10.06 -18.30 1.25
N ALA A 366 10.00 -17.07 1.78
CA ALA A 366 11.13 -16.31 2.29
C ALA A 366 11.83 -16.99 3.48
N ASP A 367 11.06 -17.49 4.45
CA ASP A 367 11.62 -18.14 5.64
C ASP A 367 12.34 -19.45 5.29
N MET A 368 11.77 -20.27 4.40
CA MET A 368 12.43 -21.50 3.93
C MET A 368 13.73 -21.17 3.19
N VAL A 369 13.68 -20.28 2.19
CA VAL A 369 14.86 -19.94 1.40
C VAL A 369 15.95 -19.39 2.33
N THR A 370 15.59 -18.51 3.25
CA THR A 370 16.52 -17.93 4.24
C THR A 370 17.14 -19.00 5.13
N ARG A 371 16.36 -19.99 5.59
CA ARG A 371 16.86 -21.11 6.40
C ARG A 371 17.82 -22.00 5.61
N VAL A 372 17.44 -22.42 4.40
CA VAL A 372 18.32 -23.23 3.52
C VAL A 372 19.60 -22.46 3.22
N CYS A 373 19.50 -21.16 2.93
CA CYS A 373 20.66 -20.30 2.75
C CYS A 373 21.57 -20.27 3.99
N ARG A 374 21.02 -20.22 5.21
CA ARG A 374 21.82 -20.27 6.44
C ARG A 374 22.54 -21.61 6.63
N GLU A 375 21.89 -22.72 6.29
CA GLU A 375 22.49 -24.06 6.34
C GLU A 375 23.61 -24.22 5.31
N GLU A 376 23.47 -23.60 4.14
CA GLU A 376 24.48 -23.58 3.07
C GLU A 376 25.56 -22.50 3.26
N PHE A 377 25.36 -21.57 4.19
CA PHE A 377 26.29 -20.47 4.44
C PHE A 377 27.51 -20.97 5.24
N VAL A 378 28.45 -21.62 4.53
CA VAL A 378 29.69 -22.15 5.10
C VAL A 378 30.77 -21.05 5.21
N SER A 379 30.74 -20.04 4.34
CA SER A 379 31.67 -18.90 4.36
C SER A 379 31.05 -17.64 3.75
N PRO A 380 31.50 -16.42 4.14
CA PRO A 380 31.04 -15.17 3.53
C PRO A 380 31.15 -15.18 2.00
N GLY A 381 30.07 -14.80 1.31
CA GLY A 381 30.08 -14.60 -0.14
C GLY A 381 29.88 -15.85 -1.02
N CYS A 382 29.66 -17.04 -0.47
CA CYS A 382 29.58 -18.28 -1.25
C CYS A 382 28.30 -19.09 -0.97
N ILE A 383 27.14 -18.53 -1.31
CA ILE A 383 25.91 -19.33 -1.37
C ILE A 383 25.82 -19.99 -2.74
N ASP A 384 25.78 -21.32 -2.77
CA ASP A 384 25.47 -22.08 -3.97
C ASP A 384 23.95 -22.01 -4.25
N TRP A 385 23.55 -21.00 -5.01
CA TRP A 385 22.15 -20.78 -5.37
C TRP A 385 21.54 -21.91 -6.20
N ALA A 386 22.36 -22.70 -6.92
CA ALA A 386 21.87 -23.88 -7.63
C ALA A 386 21.47 -24.97 -6.65
N LYS A 387 22.28 -25.18 -5.60
CA LYS A 387 21.95 -26.10 -4.51
C LYS A 387 20.75 -25.61 -3.71
N VAL A 388 20.67 -24.31 -3.37
CA VAL A 388 19.50 -23.73 -2.69
C VAL A 388 18.24 -23.95 -3.53
N SER A 389 18.27 -23.63 -4.82
CA SER A 389 17.15 -23.87 -5.76
C SER A 389 16.71 -25.34 -5.78
N LYS A 390 17.66 -26.27 -5.83
CA LYS A 390 17.36 -27.71 -5.78
C LYS A 390 16.71 -28.12 -4.44
N LEU A 391 17.15 -27.54 -3.32
CA LEU A 391 16.66 -27.86 -1.99
C LEU A 391 15.29 -27.24 -1.69
N THR A 392 15.00 -26.06 -2.23
CA THR A 392 13.74 -25.35 -2.04
C THR A 392 12.68 -25.71 -3.08
N GLY A 393 13.09 -26.23 -4.24
CA GLY A 393 12.22 -26.49 -5.38
C GLY A 393 11.77 -25.23 -6.11
N LEU A 394 12.33 -24.07 -5.78
CA LEU A 394 12.13 -22.80 -6.48
C LEU A 394 13.24 -22.61 -7.51
N ASP A 395 13.01 -21.83 -8.57
CA ASP A 395 14.10 -21.48 -9.46
C ASP A 395 15.13 -20.57 -8.76
N GLN A 396 16.35 -20.50 -9.30
CA GLN A 396 17.45 -19.73 -8.69
C GLN A 396 17.12 -18.25 -8.54
N ARG A 397 16.40 -17.67 -9.50
CA ARG A 397 16.03 -16.27 -9.47
C ARG A 397 14.97 -16.02 -8.39
N GLU A 398 13.95 -16.88 -8.28
CA GLU A 398 12.96 -16.79 -7.21
C GLU A 398 13.61 -16.94 -5.82
N CYS A 399 14.60 -17.84 -5.66
CA CYS A 399 15.39 -17.93 -4.43
C CYS A 399 16.11 -16.62 -4.10
N LEU A 400 16.79 -16.03 -5.09
CA LEU A 400 17.49 -14.76 -4.94
C LEU A 400 16.54 -13.61 -4.59
N GLU A 401 15.35 -13.54 -5.20
CA GLU A 401 14.35 -12.50 -4.94
C GLU A 401 13.71 -12.63 -3.55
N THR A 402 13.63 -13.86 -3.02
CA THR A 402 12.85 -14.19 -1.82
C THR A 402 13.70 -14.32 -0.56
N CYS A 403 15.02 -14.58 -0.68
CA CYS A 403 15.92 -14.69 0.47
C CYS A 403 16.07 -13.36 1.24
N GLU A 404 15.85 -13.40 2.55
CA GLU A 404 15.98 -12.25 3.46
C GLU A 404 17.24 -12.33 4.33
N LEU A 405 18.17 -13.22 4.00
CA LEU A 405 19.43 -13.34 4.71
C LEU A 405 20.32 -12.13 4.42
N ASP A 406 20.54 -11.30 5.44
CA ASP A 406 21.46 -10.16 5.38
C ASP A 406 22.77 -10.39 6.15
N ASP A 407 22.83 -11.47 6.92
CA ASP A 407 24.01 -11.82 7.73
C ASP A 407 25.24 -12.04 6.84
N GLY A 408 26.34 -11.37 7.17
CA GLY A 408 27.61 -11.53 6.45
C GLY A 408 27.70 -10.84 5.09
N LYS A 409 26.68 -10.07 4.66
CA LYS A 409 26.78 -9.24 3.45
C LYS A 409 27.79 -8.11 3.62
N GLU A 410 28.64 -7.94 2.62
CA GLU A 410 29.66 -6.90 2.61
C GLU A 410 29.05 -5.53 2.34
N ARG A 411 29.63 -4.49 2.93
CA ARG A 411 29.36 -3.12 2.50
C ARG A 411 30.15 -2.85 1.26
N TRP A 412 29.49 -2.42 0.20
CA TRP A 412 30.20 -1.93 -0.97
C TRP A 412 30.52 -0.45 -0.76
N ILE A 413 31.82 -0.16 -0.61
CA ILE A 413 32.32 1.19 -0.44
C ILE A 413 32.77 1.68 -1.82
N TYR A 414 32.12 2.73 -2.30
CA TYR A 414 32.58 3.42 -3.49
C TYR A 414 33.94 4.06 -3.22
N ASP A 415 35.00 3.45 -3.74
CA ASP A 415 36.36 3.97 -3.68
C ASP A 415 36.64 4.88 -4.90
N ALA A 416 36.64 6.18 -4.64
CA ALA A 416 36.93 7.21 -5.63
C ALA A 416 38.42 7.35 -5.98
N GLU A 417 39.29 6.53 -5.39
CA GLU A 417 40.71 6.46 -5.72
C GLU A 417 41.03 5.29 -6.63
N THR A 418 40.48 4.10 -6.35
CA THR A 418 40.76 2.89 -7.13
C THR A 418 39.76 2.62 -8.27
N PHE A 419 38.58 3.24 -8.24
CA PHE A 419 37.56 3.14 -9.30
C PHE A 419 37.26 1.70 -9.75
N ARG A 420 37.23 0.75 -8.80
CA ARG A 420 36.93 -0.65 -9.13
C ARG A 420 35.45 -0.80 -9.44
N TRP A 421 35.15 -1.03 -10.71
CA TRP A 421 33.80 -1.28 -11.22
C TRP A 421 33.47 -2.77 -11.29
N ASP A 422 34.31 -3.66 -10.74
CA ASP A 422 34.15 -5.12 -10.87
C ASP A 422 32.78 -5.58 -10.38
N ASP A 423 32.36 -5.19 -9.18
CA ASP A 423 31.03 -5.54 -8.64
C ASP A 423 29.89 -4.87 -9.40
N ALA A 424 30.11 -3.66 -9.90
CA ALA A 424 29.13 -2.92 -10.70
C ALA A 424 28.94 -3.53 -12.11
N ASN A 425 30.01 -4.07 -12.69
CA ASN A 425 29.97 -4.83 -13.93
C ASN A 425 29.25 -6.16 -13.70
N ARG A 426 29.61 -6.90 -12.64
CA ARG A 426 28.89 -8.13 -12.23
C ARG A 426 27.41 -7.87 -12.00
N MET A 427 27.05 -6.76 -11.35
CA MET A 427 25.67 -6.32 -11.18
C MET A 427 24.99 -6.08 -12.52
N THR A 428 25.65 -5.35 -13.42
CA THR A 428 25.09 -5.03 -14.75
C THR A 428 24.83 -6.29 -15.56
N ASP A 429 25.75 -7.24 -15.54
CA ASP A 429 25.64 -8.50 -16.26
C ASP A 429 24.51 -9.35 -15.68
N PHE A 430 24.41 -9.42 -14.34
CA PHE A 430 23.30 -10.08 -13.66
C PHE A 430 21.95 -9.44 -14.01
N ILE A 431 21.86 -8.10 -13.99
CA ILE A 431 20.62 -7.38 -14.34
C ILE A 431 20.23 -7.66 -15.79
N LYS A 432 21.17 -7.59 -16.73
CA LYS A 432 20.90 -7.87 -18.15
C LYS A 432 20.43 -9.30 -18.38
N ALA A 433 21.03 -10.27 -17.69
CA ALA A 433 20.69 -11.68 -17.84
C ALA A 433 19.33 -12.03 -17.22
N ASN A 434 18.98 -11.45 -16.07
CA ASN A 434 17.81 -11.85 -15.29
C ASN A 434 16.61 -10.88 -15.40
N TYR A 435 16.84 -9.64 -15.82
CA TYR A 435 15.80 -8.60 -15.94
C TYR A 435 15.89 -7.90 -17.31
N PRO A 436 15.70 -8.64 -18.44
CA PRO A 436 15.72 -8.03 -19.77
C PRO A 436 14.49 -7.11 -19.98
N GLY A 437 14.67 -5.99 -20.69
CA GLY A 437 13.56 -5.11 -21.12
C GLY A 437 13.10 -4.06 -20.10
N SER A 438 11.77 -3.85 -19.99
CA SER A 438 11.12 -2.88 -19.10
C SER A 438 10.79 -3.45 -17.71
N SER A 439 11.23 -4.67 -17.40
CA SER A 439 11.00 -5.28 -16.09
C SER A 439 11.69 -4.48 -14.98
N THR A 440 10.99 -4.28 -13.88
CA THR A 440 11.55 -3.64 -12.69
C THR A 440 12.61 -4.54 -12.08
N VAL A 441 13.81 -3.98 -11.86
CA VAL A 441 14.92 -4.71 -11.23
C VAL A 441 14.59 -4.97 -9.76
N ASN A 442 14.65 -6.24 -9.35
CA ASN A 442 14.56 -6.60 -7.93
C ASN A 442 15.95 -6.52 -7.29
N TYR A 443 16.23 -5.41 -6.58
CA TYR A 443 17.53 -5.19 -5.96
C TYR A 443 17.86 -6.17 -4.81
N ARG A 444 16.86 -6.86 -4.25
CA ARG A 444 17.11 -7.91 -3.26
C ARG A 444 17.84 -9.10 -3.90
N ALA A 445 17.42 -9.52 -5.08
CA ALA A 445 18.13 -10.54 -5.84
C ALA A 445 19.56 -10.12 -6.21
N VAL A 446 19.74 -8.85 -6.59
CA VAL A 446 21.08 -8.29 -6.86
C VAL A 446 21.96 -8.33 -5.60
N SER A 447 21.40 -7.92 -4.46
CA SER A 447 22.06 -7.96 -3.15
C SER A 447 22.48 -9.37 -2.76
N ASN A 448 21.60 -10.35 -2.95
CA ASN A 448 21.85 -11.75 -2.65
C ASN A 448 22.86 -12.39 -3.62
N TYR A 449 22.84 -12.00 -4.89
CA TYR A 449 23.79 -12.48 -5.90
C TYR A 449 25.21 -11.94 -5.68
N LEU A 450 25.35 -10.65 -5.38
CA LEU A 450 26.66 -10.02 -5.15
C LEU A 450 27.17 -10.22 -3.72
N TRP A 451 26.30 -10.66 -2.82
CA TRP A 451 26.56 -10.70 -1.37
C TRP A 451 26.91 -9.33 -0.78
N VAL A 452 26.24 -8.29 -1.29
CA VAL A 452 26.44 -6.88 -0.92
C VAL A 452 25.14 -6.34 -0.35
N LYS A 453 25.21 -5.40 0.61
CA LYS A 453 24.00 -4.78 1.19
C LYS A 453 23.09 -4.16 0.12
N LEU A 454 21.79 -4.25 0.38
CA LEU A 454 20.76 -3.80 -0.55
C LEU A 454 20.93 -2.32 -0.93
N GLU A 455 21.16 -1.47 0.07
CA GLU A 455 21.34 -0.02 -0.13
C GLU A 455 22.54 0.28 -1.00
N ASP A 456 23.62 -0.49 -0.85
CA ASP A 456 24.84 -0.29 -1.61
C ASP A 456 24.68 -0.76 -3.06
N CYS A 457 23.90 -1.82 -3.31
CA CYS A 457 23.52 -2.22 -4.68
C CYS A 457 22.69 -1.12 -5.39
N ILE A 458 21.72 -0.53 -4.68
CA ILE A 458 20.95 0.61 -5.18
C ILE A 458 21.87 1.80 -5.45
N HIS A 459 22.80 2.09 -4.54
CA HIS A 459 23.76 3.16 -4.70
C HIS A 459 24.66 2.95 -5.94
N MET A 460 25.23 1.76 -6.07
CA MET A 460 26.04 1.33 -7.21
C MET A 460 25.27 1.45 -8.53
N HIS A 461 24.00 1.05 -8.56
CA HIS A 461 23.18 1.15 -9.78
C HIS A 461 22.91 2.61 -10.16
N ASN A 462 22.64 3.46 -9.18
CA ASN A 462 22.50 4.90 -9.40
C ASN A 462 23.81 5.50 -9.97
N LEU A 463 24.96 5.09 -9.47
CA LEU A 463 26.26 5.51 -10.00
C LEU A 463 26.43 5.07 -11.46
N LEU A 464 26.12 3.83 -11.82
CA LEU A 464 26.16 3.36 -13.21
C LEU A 464 25.23 4.14 -14.15
N GLN A 465 24.10 4.63 -13.64
CA GLN A 465 23.18 5.50 -14.38
C GLN A 465 23.60 6.99 -14.39
N GLY A 466 24.76 7.31 -13.83
CA GLY A 466 25.28 8.67 -13.78
C GLY A 466 24.58 9.51 -12.73
N LYS A 467 23.73 8.92 -11.88
CA LYS A 467 23.05 9.58 -10.75
C LYS A 467 23.99 9.69 -9.53
N LEU A 468 25.15 10.31 -9.75
CA LEU A 468 26.11 10.62 -8.70
C LEU A 468 25.57 11.68 -7.74
N ARG A 469 25.70 11.42 -6.44
CA ARG A 469 25.50 12.41 -5.37
C ARG A 469 26.80 13.20 -5.19
N TRP A 470 26.70 14.52 -5.24
CA TRP A 470 27.83 15.42 -4.99
C TRP A 470 27.99 15.62 -3.48
N THR A 471 28.88 14.86 -2.85
CA THR A 471 29.30 15.06 -1.45
C THR A 471 30.58 15.89 -1.40
N ASP A 472 30.88 16.46 -0.24
CA ASP A 472 32.11 17.25 -0.04
C ASP A 472 33.37 16.45 -0.40
N ASP A 473 33.40 15.15 -0.09
CA ASP A 473 34.52 14.27 -0.45
C ASP A 473 34.65 14.07 -1.96
N VAL A 474 33.53 13.82 -2.66
CA VAL A 474 33.51 13.70 -4.13
C VAL A 474 33.97 15.00 -4.77
N ILE A 475 33.51 16.14 -4.26
CA ILE A 475 33.88 17.47 -4.74
C ILE A 475 35.36 17.75 -4.47
N LYS A 476 35.86 17.44 -3.28
CA LYS A 476 37.28 17.58 -2.90
C LYS A 476 38.15 16.77 -3.84
N ARG A 477 37.79 15.51 -4.10
CA ARG A 477 38.50 14.64 -5.04
C ARG A 477 38.46 15.16 -6.47
N VAL A 478 37.29 15.60 -6.95
CA VAL A 478 37.15 16.20 -8.28
C VAL A 478 38.00 17.46 -8.41
N THR A 479 38.04 18.29 -7.38
CA THR A 479 38.85 19.52 -7.35
C THR A 479 40.34 19.18 -7.37
N GLN A 480 40.78 18.16 -6.61
CA GLN A 480 42.13 17.63 -6.65
C GLN A 480 42.51 17.11 -8.05
N MET A 481 41.64 16.31 -8.69
CA MET A 481 41.88 15.83 -10.05
C MET A 481 41.94 16.99 -11.06
N ARG A 482 41.13 18.05 -10.85
CA ARG A 482 41.20 19.26 -11.67
C ARG A 482 42.52 20.01 -11.48
N SER A 483 43.02 20.14 -10.24
CA SER A 483 44.32 20.79 -9.98
C SER A 483 45.50 19.99 -10.53
N GLN A 484 45.35 18.67 -10.68
CA GLN A 484 46.29 17.79 -11.37
C GLN A 484 46.21 17.88 -12.91
N GLY A 485 45.33 18.73 -13.46
CA GLY A 485 45.21 18.96 -14.90
C GLY A 485 44.24 18.04 -15.63
N HIS A 486 43.51 17.16 -14.93
CA HIS A 486 42.57 16.25 -15.59
C HIS A 486 41.35 17.00 -16.17
N LYS A 487 40.96 16.65 -17.40
CA LYS A 487 39.78 17.21 -18.08
C LYS A 487 38.48 16.69 -17.45
N CYS A 488 37.41 17.50 -17.44
CA CYS A 488 36.11 17.11 -16.89
C CYS A 488 35.53 15.83 -17.52
N ALA A 489 35.82 15.54 -18.79
CA ALA A 489 35.41 14.29 -19.44
C ALA A 489 36.12 13.05 -18.88
N TYR A 490 37.41 13.18 -18.56
CA TYR A 490 38.16 12.12 -17.89
C TYR A 490 37.60 11.89 -16.49
N ILE A 491 37.48 12.97 -15.70
CA ILE A 491 36.94 12.90 -14.33
C ILE A 491 35.52 12.32 -14.32
N ALA A 492 34.69 12.68 -15.29
CA ALA A 492 33.33 12.16 -15.37
C ALA A 492 33.31 10.64 -15.58
N LYS A 493 34.11 10.13 -16.52
CA LYS A 493 34.26 8.69 -16.76
C LYS A 493 34.79 7.93 -15.55
N GLN A 494 35.71 8.54 -14.79
CA GLN A 494 36.22 7.96 -13.55
C GLN A 494 35.10 7.85 -12.51
N LEU A 495 34.33 8.92 -12.30
CA LEU A 495 33.24 8.95 -11.33
C LEU A 495 32.05 8.05 -11.68
N SER A 496 31.75 7.91 -12.96
CA SER A 496 30.69 7.02 -13.44
C SER A 496 30.77 6.83 -14.95
N PRO A 497 30.54 5.61 -15.47
CA PRO A 497 30.60 5.33 -16.90
C PRO A 497 29.67 6.20 -17.75
N THR A 498 28.53 6.63 -17.20
CA THR A 498 27.49 7.39 -17.92
C THR A 498 27.39 8.86 -17.47
N LEU A 499 28.25 9.30 -16.54
CA LEU A 499 28.25 10.69 -16.10
C LEU A 499 28.78 11.62 -17.20
N GLY A 500 27.99 12.64 -17.55
CA GLY A 500 28.39 13.62 -18.54
C GLY A 500 29.41 14.67 -18.03
N PRO A 501 30.37 15.12 -18.86
CA PRO A 501 31.40 16.10 -18.47
C PRO A 501 30.84 17.43 -17.96
N LYS A 502 29.67 17.85 -18.46
CA LYS A 502 29.01 19.10 -18.05
C LYS A 502 28.65 19.10 -16.56
N ARG A 503 28.30 17.94 -16.00
CA ARG A 503 27.93 17.83 -14.58
C ARG A 503 29.15 18.02 -13.67
N VAL A 504 30.28 17.45 -14.05
CA VAL A 504 31.57 17.68 -13.37
C VAL A 504 31.96 19.15 -13.47
N SER A 505 31.88 19.73 -14.66
CA SER A 505 32.18 21.15 -14.86
C SER A 505 31.34 22.05 -13.96
N TYR A 506 30.03 21.79 -13.86
CA TYR A 506 29.12 22.54 -13.02
C TYR A 506 29.46 22.41 -11.53
N ALA A 507 29.75 21.19 -11.06
CA ALA A 507 30.17 20.94 -9.69
C ALA A 507 31.48 21.68 -9.34
N CYS A 508 32.47 21.64 -10.24
CA CYS A 508 33.70 22.41 -10.07
C CYS A 508 33.43 23.91 -10.02
N CYS A 509 32.68 24.46 -10.98
CA CYS A 509 32.41 25.89 -11.06
C CYS A 509 31.66 26.42 -9.83
N ASN A 510 30.78 25.63 -9.24
CA ASN A 510 30.07 26.02 -8.02
C ASN A 510 30.97 25.98 -6.77
N HIS A 511 31.96 25.09 -6.71
CA HIS A 511 32.85 24.98 -5.54
C HIS A 511 34.12 25.84 -5.62
N THR A 512 34.65 26.10 -6.82
CA THR A 512 35.84 26.96 -6.99
C THR A 512 35.51 28.44 -6.96
N ARG A 513 34.24 28.81 -6.99
CA ARG A 513 33.86 30.18 -6.69
C ARG A 513 34.08 30.39 -5.21
N LYS A 514 35.16 31.10 -4.88
CA LYS A 514 35.22 31.88 -3.64
C LYS A 514 34.05 32.85 -3.73
N HIS A 515 32.90 32.41 -3.22
CA HIS A 515 31.78 33.29 -2.97
C HIS A 515 32.33 34.38 -2.06
N ASN A 516 32.19 35.65 -2.47
CA ASN A 516 32.30 36.70 -1.47
C ASN A 516 31.26 36.34 -0.41
N PRO A 517 31.65 36.20 0.87
CA PRO A 517 30.70 35.85 1.90
C PRO A 517 29.58 36.88 1.87
N ILE A 518 28.39 36.45 1.47
CA ILE A 518 27.17 37.25 1.53
C ILE A 518 27.00 37.61 3.00
N SER A 519 26.82 38.90 3.29
CA SER A 519 26.70 39.37 4.67
C SER A 519 25.46 38.77 5.33
N GLU A 520 25.43 38.68 6.66
CA GLU A 520 24.24 38.17 7.37
C GLU A 520 23.02 39.07 7.11
N GLU A 521 23.23 40.37 6.91
CA GLU A 521 22.18 41.32 6.53
C GLU A 521 21.58 40.97 5.15
N GLU A 522 22.42 40.64 4.17
CA GLU A 522 21.96 40.21 2.85
C GLU A 522 21.22 38.86 2.93
N LYS A 523 21.68 37.91 3.75
CA LYS A 523 20.95 36.64 3.98
C LYS A 523 19.57 36.87 4.59
N GLN A 524 19.49 37.77 5.56
CA GLN A 524 18.24 38.12 6.21
C GLN A 524 17.27 38.81 5.23
N GLN A 525 17.75 39.72 4.39
CA GLN A 525 16.95 40.32 3.32
C GLN A 525 16.42 39.28 2.32
N ILE A 526 17.25 38.31 1.92
CA ILE A 526 16.81 37.23 1.02
C ILE A 526 15.73 36.38 1.68
N LYS A 527 15.89 36.06 2.97
CA LYS A 527 14.89 35.32 3.74
C LYS A 527 13.56 36.08 3.78
N GLU A 528 13.58 37.37 4.09
CA GLU A 528 12.38 38.22 4.11
C GLU A 528 11.70 38.28 2.74
N LEU A 529 12.46 38.36 1.65
CA LEU A 529 11.91 38.31 0.29
C LEU A 529 11.31 36.94 -0.04
N VAL A 530 11.93 35.83 0.38
CA VAL A 530 11.37 34.49 0.18
C VAL A 530 10.08 34.34 0.99
N ASP A 531 10.08 34.69 2.27
CA ASP A 531 8.92 34.61 3.17
C ASP A 531 7.75 35.50 2.67
N LYS A 532 8.07 36.66 2.08
CA LYS A 532 7.09 37.56 1.45
C LYS A 532 6.31 36.87 0.33
N TYR A 533 6.94 35.99 -0.45
CA TYR A 533 6.39 35.41 -1.67
C TYR A 533 5.91 33.96 -1.52
N VAL A 534 6.47 33.19 -0.60
CA VAL A 534 6.05 31.81 -0.35
C VAL A 534 4.57 31.75 0.04
N GLY A 535 3.82 30.87 -0.61
CA GLY A 535 2.37 30.72 -0.43
C GLY A 535 1.50 31.81 -1.07
N LYS A 536 2.10 32.89 -1.61
CA LYS A 536 1.37 33.98 -2.30
C LYS A 536 1.54 33.95 -3.82
N VAL A 537 2.62 33.36 -4.32
CA VAL A 537 2.86 33.16 -5.77
C VAL A 537 3.24 31.70 -6.05
N PRO A 538 3.09 31.21 -7.29
CA PRO A 538 3.54 29.86 -7.64
C PRO A 538 5.02 29.65 -7.29
N ALA A 539 5.38 28.48 -6.75
CA ALA A 539 6.73 28.19 -6.25
C ALA A 539 7.84 28.50 -7.28
N LYS A 540 7.61 28.16 -8.55
CA LYS A 540 8.53 28.46 -9.67
C LYS A 540 8.80 29.96 -9.89
N GLU A 541 7.91 30.83 -9.43
CA GLU A 541 7.99 32.28 -9.57
C GLU A 541 8.62 32.96 -8.37
N VAL A 542 8.67 32.31 -7.20
CA VAL A 542 9.24 32.88 -5.96
C VAL A 542 10.67 33.35 -6.22
N LEU A 543 11.52 32.52 -6.81
CA LEU A 543 12.92 32.88 -7.09
C LEU A 543 13.06 33.99 -8.14
N LEU A 544 12.12 34.08 -9.09
CA LEU A 544 12.10 35.18 -10.07
C LEU A 544 11.68 36.51 -9.43
N ARG A 545 10.82 36.48 -8.41
CA ARG A 545 10.38 37.67 -7.65
C ARG A 545 11.48 38.14 -6.70
N VAL A 546 12.07 37.23 -5.94
CA VAL A 546 13.26 37.52 -5.11
C VAL A 546 14.38 38.10 -5.98
N LYS A 547 14.56 37.59 -7.20
CA LYS A 547 15.53 38.13 -8.18
C LYS A 547 15.27 39.57 -8.57
N ARG A 548 14.03 39.95 -8.80
CA ARG A 548 13.69 41.31 -9.25
C ARG A 548 13.85 42.34 -8.14
N GLU A 549 13.74 41.94 -6.89
CA GLU A 549 13.72 42.83 -5.73
C GLU A 549 15.02 42.85 -4.91
N SER A 550 15.94 41.92 -5.16
CA SER A 550 17.26 41.95 -4.54
C SER A 550 18.16 42.98 -5.23
N ALA A 551 18.65 43.96 -4.44
CA ALA A 551 19.49 45.04 -4.93
C ALA A 551 20.89 44.58 -5.41
N SER A 552 21.41 43.46 -4.88
CA SER A 552 22.76 42.95 -5.12
C SER A 552 22.77 41.59 -5.84
N TRP A 553 21.88 41.39 -6.81
CA TRP A 553 21.68 40.08 -7.46
C TRP A 553 22.96 39.46 -8.03
N ASN A 554 23.38 38.34 -7.43
CA ASN A 554 24.43 37.46 -7.96
C ASN A 554 23.98 35.98 -7.91
N GLN A 555 24.78 35.07 -8.44
CA GLN A 555 24.43 33.64 -8.47
C GLN A 555 24.36 32.99 -7.07
N ASP A 556 24.95 33.64 -6.06
CA ASP A 556 25.07 33.15 -4.69
C ASP A 556 23.79 33.49 -3.92
N ILE A 557 23.23 34.68 -4.15
CA ILE A 557 21.89 35.08 -3.73
C ILE A 557 20.82 34.13 -4.28
N LEU A 558 20.95 33.70 -5.55
CA LEU A 558 20.03 32.73 -6.13
C LEU A 558 20.13 31.36 -5.42
N ALA A 559 21.34 30.90 -5.11
CA ALA A 559 21.54 29.64 -4.41
C ALA A 559 20.98 29.67 -2.98
N ILE A 560 21.18 30.77 -2.25
CA ILE A 560 20.62 30.97 -0.90
C ILE A 560 19.09 31.06 -0.97
N ALA A 561 18.54 31.88 -1.87
CA ALA A 561 17.09 31.98 -2.07
C ALA A 561 16.47 30.63 -2.43
N HIS A 562 17.14 29.84 -3.28
CA HIS A 562 16.72 28.49 -3.66
C HIS A 562 16.72 27.54 -2.47
N SER A 563 17.76 27.58 -1.64
CA SER A 563 17.85 26.78 -0.42
C SER A 563 16.74 27.13 0.58
N ILE A 564 16.57 28.43 0.89
CA ILE A 564 15.52 28.89 1.81
C ILE A 564 14.12 28.50 1.28
N HIS A 565 13.88 28.68 -0.02
CA HIS A 565 12.63 28.29 -0.65
C HIS A 565 12.35 26.78 -0.56
N GLN A 566 13.36 25.92 -0.76
CA GLN A 566 13.23 24.46 -0.69
C GLN A 566 12.93 23.96 0.73
N TRP A 567 13.47 24.62 1.75
CA TRP A 567 13.35 24.22 3.14
C TRP A 567 12.33 25.03 3.94
N HIS A 568 11.57 25.90 3.27
CA HIS A 568 10.59 26.77 3.91
C HIS A 568 9.47 25.95 4.59
N PRO A 569 9.12 26.21 5.86
CA PRO A 569 8.13 25.44 6.63
C PRO A 569 6.79 25.24 5.90
N TYR A 570 6.30 26.29 5.24
CA TYR A 570 5.09 26.27 4.40
C TYR A 570 5.00 25.07 3.43
N TYR A 571 6.12 24.67 2.82
CA TYR A 571 6.13 23.51 1.92
C TYR A 571 6.39 22.20 2.65
N LYS A 572 7.26 22.23 3.66
CA LYS A 572 7.66 21.06 4.46
C LYS A 572 6.45 20.43 5.17
N ASP A 573 5.57 21.23 5.73
CA ASP A 573 4.40 20.74 6.47
C ASP A 573 3.30 20.22 5.53
N ARG A 574 3.25 20.72 4.30
CA ARG A 574 2.27 20.29 3.28
C ARG A 574 2.66 19.01 2.55
N ILE A 575 3.94 18.62 2.58
CA ILE A 575 4.40 17.33 2.02
C ILE A 575 4.60 16.27 3.11
N ALA A 576 4.57 16.66 4.38
CA ALA A 576 4.64 15.72 5.50
C ALA A 576 3.38 14.85 5.53
N GLY A 577 3.55 13.54 5.36
CA GLY A 577 2.46 12.56 5.33
C GLY A 577 1.88 12.26 3.94
N MET A 578 2.41 12.84 2.87
CA MET A 578 2.04 12.48 1.49
C MET A 578 2.90 11.32 0.98
N ASP A 579 2.27 10.42 0.23
CA ASP A 579 2.94 9.36 -0.52
C ASP A 579 3.84 9.95 -1.64
N LEU A 580 4.95 9.27 -1.92
CA LEU A 580 5.88 9.59 -3.01
C LEU A 580 5.18 9.67 -4.38
N THR A 581 4.14 8.87 -4.61
CA THR A 581 3.35 8.88 -5.85
C THR A 581 2.49 10.14 -5.95
N ASP A 582 1.80 10.53 -4.87
CA ASP A 582 1.05 11.79 -4.79
C ASP A 582 1.95 13.03 -4.94
N ILE A 583 3.16 12.97 -4.38
CA ILE A 583 4.17 14.01 -4.54
C ILE A 583 4.59 14.08 -6.01
N ALA A 584 4.84 12.94 -6.67
CA ALA A 584 5.21 12.88 -8.08
C ALA A 584 4.08 13.39 -9.00
N ASP A 585 2.83 13.02 -8.75
CA ASP A 585 1.67 13.47 -9.52
C ASP A 585 1.41 14.97 -9.37
N ARG A 586 1.56 15.52 -8.17
CA ARG A 586 1.42 16.97 -7.94
C ARG A 586 2.58 17.78 -8.54
N ILE A 587 3.77 17.19 -8.64
CA ILE A 587 4.93 17.76 -9.33
C ILE A 587 4.69 17.75 -10.84
N LEU A 588 4.24 16.63 -11.41
CA LEU A 588 3.93 16.48 -12.83
C LEU A 588 2.73 17.33 -13.26
N SER A 589 1.74 17.50 -12.38
CA SER A 589 0.58 18.37 -12.62
C SER A 589 0.90 19.86 -12.49
N GLY A 590 2.07 20.22 -11.95
CA GLY A 590 2.50 21.59 -11.70
C GLY A 590 1.77 22.30 -10.55
N LYS A 591 1.14 21.53 -9.65
CA LYS A 591 0.37 22.07 -8.50
C LYS A 591 1.24 22.27 -7.25
N HIS A 592 2.42 21.67 -7.17
CA HIS A 592 3.48 22.04 -6.24
C HIS A 592 4.84 21.72 -6.87
N VAL A 593 5.76 22.68 -6.92
CA VAL A 593 7.14 22.44 -7.37
C VAL A 593 8.06 22.69 -6.19
N VAL A 594 8.26 21.65 -5.37
CA VAL A 594 9.45 21.53 -4.52
C VAL A 594 10.41 20.64 -5.28
N ILE A 595 11.59 21.18 -5.59
CA ILE A 595 12.67 20.42 -6.21
C ILE A 595 13.18 19.42 -5.17
N LEU A 596 12.82 18.14 -5.33
CA LEU A 596 13.51 17.04 -4.67
C LEU A 596 14.80 16.74 -5.45
N ARG A 597 15.92 17.19 -4.89
CA ARG A 597 17.21 16.52 -5.07
C ARG A 597 17.86 16.31 -3.70
N GLY A 598 17.69 15.10 -3.18
CA GLY A 598 18.61 14.45 -2.25
C GLY A 598 18.41 14.74 -0.76
N GLY A 599 18.16 13.67 0.01
CA GLY A 599 18.52 13.61 1.42
C GLY A 599 17.37 13.30 2.38
N LEU A 600 16.95 12.03 2.43
CA LEU A 600 16.45 11.46 3.68
C LEU A 600 17.59 11.46 4.70
N LYS A 601 17.47 12.25 5.77
CA LYS A 601 17.97 11.93 7.11
C LYS A 601 17.02 12.56 8.13
N LEU A 602 16.28 11.72 8.83
CA LEU A 602 15.78 12.04 10.16
C LEU A 602 16.65 11.29 11.17
N LYS A 603 17.23 12.05 12.10
CA LYS A 603 17.42 11.61 13.48
C LYS A 603 16.87 12.73 14.36
N PRO A 604 15.88 12.46 15.23
CA PRO A 604 15.62 13.34 16.36
C PRO A 604 16.70 13.13 17.42
N THR A 605 17.20 14.25 17.92
CA THR A 605 17.90 14.37 19.20
C THR A 605 16.98 13.96 20.34
N SER A 606 17.45 13.09 21.22
CA SER A 606 17.05 13.05 22.62
C SER A 606 18.09 13.85 23.43
N SER A 607 17.58 14.68 24.35
CA SER A 607 18.24 15.63 25.26
C SER A 607 18.92 16.84 24.62
#